data_AF-A0A964UVK1-F1
#
_entry.id   AF-A0A964UVK1-F1
#
_cell.length_a   1.000
_cell.length_b   1.000
_cell.length_c   1.000
_cell.angle_alpha   90.00
_cell.angle_beta   90.00
_cell.angle_gamma   90.00
#
_symmetry.space_group_name_H-M   'P 1'
#
loop_
_entity.id
_entity.type
_entity.pdbx_description
1 polymer ?
#
loop_
_entity_poly.entity_id
_entity_poly.type
_entity_poly.pdbx_seq_one_letter_code
_entity_poly.pdbx_strand_id
1 'polypeptide(L)'
;FITGAPDDPAAANAEVKCFDPAANPYLTVGAVLAAGLAALDTDTALPAPVAGDPAGRDVPRLPTSLPDAVALFSASTVLREAMGDELFEAFAAVRTAEAELFAGHTPEELAAATRERY
;
A
#
# COMPACT_ATOMS: atom_id res chain seq x y z
N PHE A 1 -6.31 4.45 20.69
CA PHE A 1 -5.20 3.48 20.75
C PHE A 1 -5.74 2.09 20.51
N ILE A 2 -5.06 1.27 19.71
CA ILE A 2 -5.38 -0.16 19.57
C ILE A 2 -4.87 -0.85 20.83
N THR A 3 -5.74 -1.59 21.52
CA THR A 3 -5.39 -2.30 22.76
C THR A 3 -5.25 -3.79 22.49
N GLY A 4 -4.33 -4.46 23.21
CA GLY A 4 -4.19 -5.90 23.18
C GLY A 4 -5.43 -6.62 23.73
N ALA A 5 -5.41 -7.95 23.69
CA ALA A 5 -6.46 -8.76 24.29
C ALA A 5 -6.52 -8.53 25.81
N PRO A 6 -7.67 -8.74 26.48
CA PRO A 6 -7.79 -8.49 27.92
C PRO A 6 -6.77 -9.26 28.79
N ASP A 7 -6.35 -10.44 28.34
CA ASP A 7 -5.39 -11.34 28.98
C ASP A 7 -3.94 -11.11 28.56
N ASP A 8 -3.71 -10.37 27.46
CA ASP A 8 -2.40 -9.85 27.07
C ASP A 8 -2.52 -8.41 26.52
N PRO A 9 -2.63 -7.41 27.42
CA PRO A 9 -2.78 -6.01 27.02
C PRO A 9 -1.57 -5.47 26.24
N ALA A 10 -0.41 -6.13 26.36
CA ALA A 10 0.83 -5.74 25.69
C ALA A 10 0.92 -6.27 24.25
N ALA A 11 0.12 -7.26 23.86
CA ALA A 11 0.10 -7.84 22.51
C ALA A 11 -0.69 -7.04 21.47
N ALA A 12 -0.85 -5.72 21.67
CA ALA A 12 -1.51 -4.85 20.71
C ALA A 12 -0.77 -4.88 19.36
N ASN A 13 -1.49 -5.19 18.29
CA ASN A 13 -0.96 -5.19 16.93
C ASN A 13 -2.01 -4.67 15.94
N ALA A 14 -1.53 -4.19 14.79
CA ALA A 14 -2.35 -3.82 13.66
C ALA A 14 -1.91 -4.64 12.44
N GLU A 15 -2.86 -5.31 11.79
CA GLU A 15 -2.61 -6.10 10.59
C GLU A 15 -3.01 -5.30 9.34
N VAL A 16 -2.06 -5.07 8.42
CA VAL A 16 -2.33 -4.46 7.12
C VAL A 16 -2.36 -5.56 6.06
N LYS A 17 -3.54 -5.83 5.50
CA LYS A 17 -3.80 -7.04 4.70
C LYS A 17 -3.69 -6.85 3.19
N CYS A 18 -3.46 -5.63 2.71
CA CYS A 18 -3.44 -5.29 1.29
C CYS A 18 -2.08 -5.54 0.60
N PHE A 19 -1.22 -6.36 1.19
CA PHE A 19 0.08 -6.72 0.63
C PHE A 19 0.07 -8.18 0.17
N ASP A 20 0.88 -8.45 -0.86
CA ASP A 20 1.12 -9.79 -1.40
C ASP A 20 2.63 -10.12 -1.41
N PRO A 21 3.01 -11.38 -1.64
CA PRO A 21 4.41 -11.82 -1.58
C PRO A 21 5.33 -11.23 -2.66
N ALA A 22 4.81 -10.60 -3.72
CA ALA A 22 5.62 -9.97 -4.76
C ALA A 22 6.23 -8.64 -4.29
N ALA A 23 5.72 -8.07 -3.21
CA ALA A 23 6.21 -6.80 -2.66
C ALA A 23 7.60 -6.94 -2.03
N ASN A 24 8.44 -5.90 -2.18
CA ASN A 24 9.71 -5.83 -1.46
C ASN A 24 9.44 -5.58 0.04
N PRO A 25 9.81 -6.51 0.95
CA PRO A 25 9.44 -6.40 2.37
C PRO A 25 10.01 -5.16 3.04
N TYR A 26 11.19 -4.68 2.62
CA TYR A 26 11.80 -3.48 3.20
C TYR A 26 11.04 -2.22 2.80
N LEU A 27 10.65 -2.11 1.52
CA LEU A 27 9.87 -0.97 1.04
C LEU A 27 8.46 -0.98 1.63
N THR A 28 7.84 -2.15 1.75
CA THR A 28 6.53 -2.30 2.38
C THR A 28 6.54 -1.84 3.84
N VAL A 29 7.46 -2.36 4.65
CA VAL A 29 7.56 -1.98 6.07
C VAL A 29 7.91 -0.49 6.20
N GLY A 30 8.86 0.00 5.40
CA GLY A 30 9.25 1.41 5.39
C GLY A 30 8.08 2.35 5.05
N ALA A 31 7.30 2.02 4.01
CA ALA A 31 6.14 2.83 3.60
C ALA A 31 5.04 2.86 4.66
N VAL A 32 4.75 1.74 5.32
CA VAL A 32 3.76 1.68 6.42
C VAL A 32 4.22 2.52 7.61
N LEU A 33 5.50 2.42 7.99
CA LEU A 33 6.05 3.23 9.08
C LEU A 33 6.02 4.72 8.74
N ALA A 34 6.43 5.09 7.53
CA ALA A 34 6.38 6.48 7.06
C ALA A 34 4.97 7.07 7.10
N ALA A 35 3.97 6.33 6.60
CA ALA A 35 2.57 6.75 6.64
C ALA A 35 2.06 6.90 8.09
N GLY A 36 2.42 5.96 8.97
CA GLY A 36 2.06 6.02 10.39
C GLY A 36 2.69 7.21 11.11
N LEU A 37 3.97 7.47 10.89
CA LEU A 37 4.69 8.59 11.51
C LEU A 37 4.14 9.95 11.03
N ALA A 38 3.89 10.11 9.74
CA ALA A 38 3.31 11.35 9.20
C ALA A 38 1.92 11.67 9.78
N ALA A 39 1.15 10.64 10.15
CA ALA A 39 -0.15 10.82 10.80
C ALA A 39 -0.04 11.30 12.25
N LEU A 40 1.06 10.98 12.94
CA LEU A 40 1.32 11.46 14.31
C LEU A 40 1.61 12.97 14.33
N ASP A 41 2.32 13.48 13.33
CA ASP A 41 2.66 14.90 13.22
C ASP A 41 1.42 15.78 12.95
N THR A 42 0.37 15.19 12.40
CA THR A 42 -0.86 15.89 11.98
C THR A 42 -2.05 15.65 12.91
N ASP A 43 -1.86 14.91 14.00
CA ASP A 43 -2.91 14.48 14.95
C ASP A 43 -4.17 13.94 14.24
N THR A 44 -3.94 13.14 13.20
CA THR A 44 -5.02 12.66 12.34
C THR A 44 -5.91 11.67 13.10
N ALA A 45 -7.18 12.03 13.30
CA ALA A 45 -8.16 11.16 13.92
C ALA A 45 -8.52 9.97 13.01
N LEU A 46 -8.47 8.76 13.57
CA LEU A 46 -8.95 7.57 12.88
C LEU A 46 -10.49 7.63 12.69
N PRO A 47 -11.00 7.23 11.51
CA PRO A 47 -12.44 7.07 11.33
C PRO A 47 -12.98 5.94 12.23
N ALA A 48 -14.30 5.92 12.41
CA ALA A 48 -14.96 4.85 13.12
C ALA A 48 -14.68 3.49 12.44
N PRO A 49 -14.45 2.40 13.21
CA PRO A 49 -14.20 1.09 12.64
C PRO A 49 -15.43 0.60 11.86
N VAL A 50 -15.19 -0.02 10.70
CA VAL A 50 -16.24 -0.66 9.91
C VAL A 50 -16.39 -2.11 10.38
N ALA A 51 -17.56 -2.46 10.91
CA ALA A 51 -17.88 -3.81 11.35
C ALA A 51 -18.62 -4.62 10.26
N GLY A 52 -18.36 -5.93 10.24
CA GLY A 52 -18.94 -6.87 9.28
C GLY A 52 -18.19 -6.89 7.94
N ASP A 53 -18.85 -7.36 6.89
CA ASP A 53 -18.28 -7.43 5.55
C ASP A 53 -18.15 -6.02 4.93
N PRO A 54 -16.93 -5.56 4.59
CA PRO A 54 -16.72 -4.27 3.96
C PRO A 54 -17.15 -4.23 2.47
N ALA A 55 -17.37 -5.38 1.81
CA ALA A 55 -17.59 -5.44 0.37
C ALA A 55 -18.81 -4.63 -0.13
N GLY A 56 -19.84 -4.49 0.70
CA GLY A 56 -21.06 -3.72 0.40
C GLY A 56 -21.09 -2.31 0.98
N ARG A 57 -19.97 -1.79 1.47
CA ARG A 57 -19.90 -0.48 2.14
C ARG A 57 -19.43 0.61 1.17
N ASP A 58 -19.94 1.81 1.37
CA ASP A 58 -19.47 3.01 0.70
C ASP A 58 -18.22 3.55 1.42
N VAL A 59 -17.06 3.00 1.07
CA VAL A 59 -15.75 3.38 1.61
C VAL A 59 -14.78 3.63 0.47
N PRO A 60 -13.78 4.52 0.65
CA PRO A 60 -12.75 4.75 -0.36
C PRO A 60 -12.10 3.43 -0.79
N ARG A 61 -12.01 3.23 -2.11
CA ARG A 61 -11.46 2.01 -2.71
C ARG A 61 -9.97 2.19 -2.99
N LEU A 62 -9.20 1.12 -2.79
CA LEU A 62 -7.83 1.04 -3.27
C LEU A 62 -7.78 1.07 -4.81
N PRO A 63 -6.66 1.50 -5.41
CA PRO A 63 -6.49 1.46 -6.85
C PRO A 63 -6.67 0.04 -7.38
N THR A 64 -7.30 -0.09 -8.55
CA THR A 64 -7.58 -1.38 -9.20
C THR A 64 -6.64 -1.68 -10.35
N SER A 65 -5.69 -0.78 -10.63
CA SER A 65 -4.71 -0.92 -11.70
C SER A 65 -3.35 -0.38 -11.26
N LEU A 66 -2.28 -0.91 -11.85
CA LEU A 66 -0.93 -0.42 -11.62
C LEU A 66 -0.76 1.06 -12.03
N PRO A 67 -1.29 1.53 -13.19
CA PRO A 67 -1.30 2.97 -13.52
C PRO A 67 -1.89 3.85 -12.43
N ASP A 68 -3.05 3.48 -11.87
CA ASP A 68 -3.70 4.27 -10.81
C ASP A 68 -2.87 4.27 -9.52
N ALA A 69 -2.30 3.12 -9.17
CA ALA A 69 -1.43 2.99 -8.00
C ALA A 69 -0.15 3.84 -8.14
N VAL A 70 0.46 3.86 -9.32
CA VAL A 70 1.64 4.69 -9.63
C VAL A 70 1.29 6.17 -9.59
N ALA A 71 0.12 6.57 -10.09
CA ALA A 71 -0.32 7.97 -10.02
C ALA A 71 -0.51 8.43 -8.56
N LEU A 72 -1.15 7.62 -7.72
CA LEU A 72 -1.30 7.91 -6.29
C LEU A 72 0.05 7.92 -5.55
N PHE A 73 0.94 6.97 -5.86
CA PHE A 73 2.30 6.95 -5.33
C PHE A 73 3.05 8.23 -5.68
N SER A 74 3.05 8.63 -6.95
CA SER A 74 3.78 9.78 -7.48
C SER A 74 3.32 11.11 -6.87
N ALA A 75 2.05 11.19 -6.45
CA ALA A 75 1.48 12.35 -5.77
C ALA A 75 1.78 12.39 -4.25
N SER A 76 2.34 11.33 -3.67
CA SER A 76 2.58 11.22 -2.23
C SER A 76 3.86 11.94 -1.81
N THR A 77 3.72 13.10 -1.17
CA THR A 77 4.86 13.80 -0.55
C THR A 77 5.44 13.03 0.63
N VAL A 78 4.61 12.30 1.38
CA VAL A 78 5.04 11.48 2.53
C VAL A 78 6.00 10.38 2.09
N LEU A 79 5.66 9.65 1.03
CA LEU A 79 6.53 8.58 0.53
C LEU A 79 7.78 9.13 -0.14
N ARG A 80 7.67 10.27 -0.85
CA ARG A 80 8.84 10.96 -1.42
C ARG A 80 9.84 11.36 -0.34
N GLU A 81 9.38 11.99 0.72
CA GLU A 81 10.24 12.40 1.84
C GLU A 81 10.88 11.20 2.53
N ALA A 82 10.11 10.14 2.80
CA ALA A 82 10.61 8.95 3.49
C ALA A 82 11.62 8.13 2.66
N MET A 83 11.44 8.06 1.34
CA MET A 83 12.30 7.28 0.44
C MET A 83 13.52 8.07 -0.04
N GLY A 84 13.44 9.40 -0.04
CA GLY A 84 14.37 10.26 -0.77
C GLY A 84 14.07 10.27 -2.27
N ASP A 85 14.47 11.34 -2.95
CA ASP A 85 14.10 11.58 -4.36
C ASP A 85 14.62 10.48 -5.29
N GLU A 86 15.87 10.02 -5.12
CA GLU A 86 16.46 9.04 -6.05
C GLU A 86 15.72 7.69 -6.02
N LEU A 87 15.42 7.18 -4.83
CA LEU A 87 14.72 5.90 -4.69
C LEU A 87 13.25 6.03 -5.10
N PHE A 88 12.61 7.14 -4.75
CA PHE A 88 11.22 7.41 -5.12
C PHE A 88 11.05 7.45 -6.65
N GLU A 89 11.89 8.22 -7.34
CA GLU A 89 11.85 8.36 -8.80
C GLU A 89 12.21 7.05 -9.50
N ALA A 90 13.23 6.32 -9.03
CA ALA A 90 13.59 5.02 -9.58
C ALA A 90 12.44 4.00 -9.44
N PHE A 91 11.78 3.96 -8.29
CA PHE A 91 10.64 3.07 -8.08
C PHE A 91 9.46 3.43 -8.99
N ALA A 92 9.08 4.73 -9.06
CA ALA A 92 8.02 5.21 -9.93
C ALA A 92 8.32 4.89 -11.41
N ALA A 93 9.55 5.10 -11.87
CA ALA A 93 9.97 4.83 -13.24
C ALA A 93 9.82 3.33 -13.59
N VAL A 94 10.29 2.43 -12.71
CA VAL A 94 10.16 0.98 -12.93
C VAL A 94 8.69 0.55 -12.99
N ARG A 95 7.86 1.03 -12.06
CA ARG A 95 6.43 0.67 -12.05
C ARG A 95 5.67 1.27 -13.23
N THR A 96 6.04 2.47 -13.70
CA THR A 96 5.49 3.09 -14.91
C THR A 96 5.84 2.27 -16.15
N ALA A 97 7.11 1.90 -16.31
CA ALA A 97 7.55 1.07 -17.44
C ALA A 97 6.86 -0.31 -17.43
N GLU A 98 6.61 -0.90 -16.27
CA GLU A 98 5.85 -2.14 -16.16
C GLU A 98 4.38 -1.96 -16.55
N ALA A 99 3.75 -0.86 -16.15
CA ALA A 99 2.40 -0.53 -16.54
C ALA A 99 2.27 -0.35 -18.06
N GLU A 100 3.25 0.30 -18.70
CA GLU A 100 3.33 0.44 -20.16
C GLU A 100 3.57 -0.89 -20.87
N LEU A 101 4.47 -1.73 -20.34
CA LEU A 101 4.79 -3.04 -20.89
C LEU A 101 3.55 -3.94 -20.99
N PHE A 102 2.68 -3.90 -19.99
CA PHE A 102 1.48 -4.71 -19.92
C PHE A 102 0.21 -3.95 -20.33
N ALA A 103 0.34 -2.77 -20.93
CA ALA A 103 -0.80 -2.01 -21.42
C ALA A 103 -1.62 -2.85 -22.42
N GLY A 104 -2.93 -2.92 -22.20
CA GLY A 104 -3.85 -3.69 -23.06
C GLY A 104 -3.88 -5.20 -22.84
N HIS A 105 -3.05 -5.76 -21.95
CA HIS A 105 -3.15 -7.18 -21.58
C HIS A 105 -4.42 -7.43 -20.76
N THR A 106 -5.02 -8.61 -20.93
CA THR A 106 -6.07 -9.07 -20.00
C THR A 106 -5.44 -9.50 -18.65
N PRO A 107 -6.22 -9.60 -17.56
CA PRO A 107 -5.72 -10.10 -16.29
C PRO A 107 -5.07 -11.49 -16.39
N GLU A 108 -5.60 -12.37 -17.24
CA GLU A 108 -5.08 -13.72 -17.46
C GLU A 108 -3.72 -13.70 -18.18
N GLU A 109 -3.57 -12.83 -19.18
CA GLU A 109 -2.32 -12.64 -19.91
C GLU A 109 -1.23 -12.05 -18.99
N LEU A 110 -1.59 -11.05 -18.19
CA LEU A 110 -0.70 -10.47 -17.19
C LEU A 110 -0.25 -11.53 -16.17
N ALA A 111 -1.20 -12.29 -15.61
CA ALA A 111 -0.90 -13.35 -14.64
C ALA A 111 -0.03 -14.45 -15.26
N ALA A 112 -0.25 -14.82 -16.52
CA ALA A 112 0.59 -15.77 -17.22
C ALA A 112 2.03 -15.24 -17.43
N ALA A 113 2.18 -13.94 -17.73
CA ALA A 113 3.47 -13.31 -17.98
C ALA A 113 4.31 -13.09 -16.70
N THR A 114 3.68 -13.01 -15.52
CA THR A 114 4.35 -12.72 -14.24
C THR A 114 4.45 -13.91 -13.29
N ARG A 115 3.76 -15.03 -13.56
CA ARG A 115 3.65 -16.19 -12.66
C ARG A 115 4.98 -16.71 -12.11
N GLU A 116 6.02 -16.76 -12.93
CA GLU A 116 7.32 -17.34 -12.56
C GLU A 116 8.32 -16.31 -12.00
N ARG A 117 7.88 -15.06 -11.77
CA ARG A 117 8.74 -13.98 -11.27
C ARG A 117 8.83 -13.90 -9.75
N TYR A 118 7.84 -14.45 -9.05
CA TYR A 118 7.63 -14.35 -7.60
C TYR A 118 7.25 -15.71 -7.04
#